data_AF-A0A3P1WHH5-F1
#
_entry.id   AF-A0A3P1WHH5-F1
#
_cell.length_a   1.000
_cell.length_b   1.000
_cell.length_c   1.000
_cell.angle_alpha   90.00
_cell.angle_beta   90.00
_cell.angle_gamma   90.00
#
_symmetry.space_group_name_H-M   'P 1'
#
loop_
_entity.id
_entity.type
_entity.pdbx_description
1 polymer ?
#
loop_
_entity_poly.entity_id
_entity_poly.type
_entity_poly.pdbx_seq_one_letter_code
_entity_poly.pdbx_strand_id
1 'polypeptide(L)'
;MSRILILTLALVGLVAGCAQRDAPAGPGPVGTATQQWDYRSWQPTVEIVTEETTEEERQIYYRDRLAKRAQEGGLTEIPRVDMVRWTDSESHGEAMAECLTAAGFLAEPDGVGVRYPEGVPEAQATALSLADYVCFAKYPLDPLYAEEWSEAQLGLLYDYWDQYFIPCMAAHGLEIDRSKQPTREAYVSSFFTNRLDWWPSDVLLARSAEQRKKYADCPPYPPPEVFYGR
;
A
#
# COMPACT_ATOMS: atom_id res chain seq x y z
N MET A 1 -89.51 -38.26 -9.05
CA MET A 1 -90.21 -38.02 -10.33
C MET A 1 -89.18 -37.56 -11.34
N SER A 2 -88.86 -38.43 -12.29
CA SER A 2 -87.99 -38.19 -13.45
C SER A 2 -88.39 -36.95 -14.23
N ARG A 3 -87.43 -36.14 -14.68
CA ARG A 3 -87.38 -35.64 -16.07
C ARG A 3 -85.93 -35.40 -16.50
N ILE A 4 -85.48 -36.30 -17.35
CA ILE A 4 -84.42 -36.13 -18.33
C ILE A 4 -84.92 -35.11 -19.37
N LEU A 5 -84.09 -34.12 -19.72
CA LEU A 5 -84.21 -33.42 -20.99
C LEU A 5 -82.79 -33.14 -21.53
N ILE A 6 -82.39 -33.96 -22.49
CA ILE A 6 -81.22 -33.78 -23.34
C ILE A 6 -81.67 -32.91 -24.51
N LEU A 7 -81.01 -31.77 -24.71
CA LEU A 7 -81.14 -30.97 -25.93
C LEU A 7 -79.73 -30.54 -26.36
N THR A 8 -79.19 -31.33 -27.26
CA THR A 8 -78.01 -31.02 -28.09
C THR A 8 -78.41 -29.97 -29.14
N LEU A 9 -77.75 -28.81 -29.11
CA LEU A 9 -77.65 -27.91 -30.26
C LEU A 9 -76.17 -27.61 -30.51
N ALA A 10 -75.66 -28.06 -31.64
CA ALA A 10 -74.34 -27.71 -32.15
C ALA A 10 -74.45 -26.44 -33.00
N LEU A 11 -73.62 -25.43 -32.72
CA LEU A 11 -73.27 -24.39 -33.70
C LEU A 11 -71.87 -23.80 -33.44
N VAL A 12 -70.95 -24.23 -34.29
CA VAL A 12 -69.81 -23.54 -34.92
C VAL A 12 -69.24 -22.27 -34.26
N GLY A 13 -67.98 -22.38 -33.83
CA GLY A 13 -66.86 -21.53 -34.30
C GLY A 13 -66.58 -20.21 -33.59
N LEU A 14 -65.53 -20.20 -32.74
CA LEU A 14 -64.59 -19.09 -32.62
C LEU A 14 -63.31 -19.58 -31.93
N VAL A 15 -62.22 -19.54 -32.67
CA VAL A 15 -60.86 -19.80 -32.19
C VAL A 15 -60.42 -18.58 -31.39
N ALA A 16 -60.27 -18.72 -30.08
CA ALA A 16 -59.59 -17.73 -29.25
C ALA A 16 -58.52 -18.46 -28.44
N GLY A 17 -57.27 -18.34 -28.90
CA GLY A 17 -56.10 -18.85 -28.18
C GLY A 17 -55.91 -18.10 -26.88
N CYS A 18 -55.84 -18.83 -25.77
CA CYS A 18 -55.27 -18.31 -24.53
C CYS A 18 -53.74 -18.33 -24.69
N ALA A 19 -53.18 -17.19 -25.10
CA ALA A 19 -51.78 -16.89 -24.92
C ALA A 19 -51.45 -16.91 -23.41
N GLN A 20 -50.60 -17.84 -23.01
CA GLN A 20 -49.96 -17.85 -21.70
C GLN A 20 -49.21 -16.52 -21.55
N ARG A 21 -49.64 -15.67 -20.62
CA ARG A 21 -48.89 -14.46 -20.27
C ARG A 21 -47.71 -14.88 -19.41
N ASP A 22 -46.51 -14.84 -19.97
CA ASP A 22 -45.28 -14.84 -19.20
C ASP A 22 -45.31 -13.63 -18.26
N ALA A 23 -45.25 -13.91 -16.96
CA ALA A 23 -45.04 -12.88 -15.97
C ALA A 23 -43.62 -12.30 -16.16
N PRO A 24 -43.44 -10.97 -16.11
CA PRO A 24 -42.10 -10.39 -16.16
C PRO A 24 -41.31 -10.88 -14.95
N ALA A 25 -40.14 -11.47 -15.22
CA ALA A 25 -39.17 -11.85 -14.21
C ALA A 25 -38.93 -10.65 -13.28
N GLY A 26 -39.18 -10.85 -11.99
CA GLY A 26 -38.83 -9.86 -10.97
C GLY A 26 -37.31 -9.61 -10.97
N PRO A 27 -36.85 -8.47 -10.44
CA PRO A 27 -35.44 -8.24 -10.24
C PRO A 27 -34.91 -9.36 -9.34
N GLY A 28 -34.02 -10.20 -9.88
CA GLY A 28 -33.29 -11.17 -9.10
C GLY A 28 -32.51 -10.46 -7.99
N PRO A 29 -32.18 -11.16 -6.88
CA PRO A 29 -31.27 -10.59 -5.91
C PRO A 29 -29.99 -10.19 -6.64
N VAL A 30 -29.68 -8.88 -6.62
CA VAL A 30 -28.37 -8.37 -7.03
C VAL A 30 -27.40 -8.98 -6.04
N GLY A 31 -26.79 -10.11 -6.41
CA GLY A 31 -25.65 -10.64 -5.70
C GLY A 31 -24.60 -9.55 -5.74
N THR A 32 -24.29 -8.96 -4.60
CA THR A 32 -23.09 -8.15 -4.43
C THR A 32 -21.94 -9.09 -4.75
N ALA A 33 -21.43 -9.04 -5.98
CA ALA A 33 -20.15 -9.63 -6.27
C ALA A 33 -19.19 -8.97 -5.30
N THR A 34 -18.70 -9.73 -4.31
CA THR A 34 -17.60 -9.28 -3.46
C THR A 34 -16.44 -9.07 -4.42
N GLN A 35 -16.20 -7.81 -4.79
CA GLN A 35 -15.06 -7.47 -5.63
C GLN A 35 -13.83 -7.96 -4.89
N GLN A 36 -13.16 -8.95 -5.47
CA GLN A 36 -11.90 -9.43 -4.94
C GLN A 36 -10.86 -8.37 -5.26
N TRP A 37 -10.38 -7.69 -4.23
CA TRP A 37 -9.35 -6.67 -4.37
C TRP A 37 -7.99 -7.35 -4.53
N ASP A 38 -7.34 -7.09 -5.65
CA ASP A 38 -5.97 -7.52 -5.95
C ASP A 38 -5.20 -6.32 -6.51
N TYR A 39 -4.35 -5.73 -5.67
CA TYR A 39 -3.61 -4.52 -6.01
C TYR A 39 -2.59 -4.74 -7.13
N ARG A 40 -2.18 -6.00 -7.34
CA ARG A 40 -1.28 -6.38 -8.44
C ARG A 40 -1.99 -6.36 -9.79
N SER A 41 -3.32 -6.34 -9.80
CA SER A 41 -4.12 -6.21 -11.02
C SER A 41 -4.35 -4.76 -11.46
N TRP A 42 -4.00 -3.78 -10.61
CA TRP A 42 -4.10 -2.36 -10.96
C TRP A 42 -3.14 -2.01 -12.10
N GLN A 43 -3.64 -1.28 -13.10
CA GLN A 43 -2.84 -0.86 -14.25
C GLN A 43 -2.36 0.58 -14.07
N PRO A 44 -1.05 0.85 -14.20
CA PRO A 44 -0.52 2.20 -14.02
C PRO A 44 -0.93 3.15 -15.15
N THR A 45 -1.09 4.41 -14.79
CA THR A 45 -1.35 5.52 -15.74
C THR A 45 -0.10 5.95 -16.50
N VAL A 46 1.08 5.63 -15.96
CA VAL A 46 2.40 5.94 -16.52
C VAL A 46 3.37 4.80 -16.20
N GLU A 47 4.23 4.46 -17.15
CA GLU A 47 5.33 3.54 -16.90
C GLU A 47 6.48 4.29 -16.20
N ILE A 48 6.90 3.81 -15.03
CA ILE A 48 8.09 4.31 -14.37
C ILE A 48 9.29 3.57 -14.95
N VAL A 49 10.25 4.33 -15.46
CA VAL A 49 11.56 3.81 -15.87
C VAL A 49 12.58 4.38 -14.92
N THR A 50 13.20 3.54 -14.10
CA THR A 50 14.29 3.95 -13.22
C THR A 50 15.61 3.46 -13.80
N GLU A 51 16.58 4.36 -13.90
CA GLU A 51 17.93 3.97 -14.28
C GLU A 51 18.52 3.02 -13.22
N GLU A 52 19.14 1.93 -13.67
CA GLU A 52 19.79 1.02 -12.75
C GLU A 52 21.05 1.68 -12.19
N THR A 53 21.13 1.80 -10.87
CA THR A 53 22.36 2.18 -10.19
C THR A 53 23.40 1.07 -10.37
N THR A 54 24.56 1.42 -10.91
CA THR A 54 25.67 0.46 -11.06
C THR A 54 26.17 -0.01 -9.70
N GLU A 55 26.82 -1.18 -9.65
CA GLU A 55 27.39 -1.68 -8.39
C GLU A 55 28.43 -0.69 -7.83
N GLU A 56 29.23 -0.07 -8.70
CA GLU A 56 30.18 0.97 -8.31
C GLU A 56 29.49 2.17 -7.62
N GLU A 57 28.39 2.67 -8.18
CA GLU A 57 27.61 3.76 -7.60
C GLU A 57 26.96 3.35 -6.28
N ARG A 58 26.44 2.12 -6.18
CA ARG A 58 25.91 1.57 -4.92
C ARG A 58 26.99 1.54 -3.84
N GLN A 59 28.22 1.13 -4.20
CA GLN A 59 29.34 1.11 -3.27
C GLN A 59 29.80 2.52 -2.87
N ILE A 60 29.75 3.51 -3.77
CA ILE A 60 30.00 4.92 -3.43
C ILE A 60 28.95 5.40 -2.43
N TYR A 61 27.66 5.21 -2.74
CA TYR A 61 26.54 5.56 -1.86
C TYR A 61 26.70 4.93 -0.46
N TYR A 62 27.02 3.64 -0.39
CA TYR A 62 27.24 2.93 0.87
C TYR A 62 28.32 3.58 1.73
N ARG A 63 29.49 3.87 1.15
CA ARG A 63 30.61 4.49 1.87
C ARG A 63 30.26 5.88 2.36
N ASP A 64 29.61 6.69 1.53
CA ASP A 64 29.23 8.06 1.89
C ASP A 64 28.20 8.06 3.03
N ARG A 65 27.21 7.15 2.99
CA ARG A 65 26.23 7.00 4.06
C ARG A 65 26.86 6.52 5.37
N LEU A 66 27.81 5.59 5.32
CA LEU A 66 28.54 5.17 6.52
C LEU A 66 29.37 6.29 7.11
N ALA A 67 30.10 7.04 6.27
CA ALA A 67 30.90 8.17 6.73
C ALA A 67 30.02 9.23 7.40
N LYS A 68 28.88 9.57 6.79
CA LYS A 68 27.91 10.50 7.34
C LYS A 68 27.36 10.02 8.69
N ARG A 69 26.91 8.76 8.79
CA ARG A 69 26.40 8.19 10.05
C ARG A 69 27.45 8.17 11.16
N ALA A 70 28.69 7.81 10.84
CA ALA A 70 29.78 7.84 11.82
C ALA A 70 30.03 9.26 12.34
N GLN A 71 30.02 10.25 11.44
CA GLN A 71 30.18 11.66 11.79
C GLN A 71 29.01 12.17 12.65
N GLU A 72 27.77 11.95 12.23
CA GLU A 72 26.56 12.37 12.95
C GLU A 72 26.44 11.70 14.33
N GLY A 73 26.86 10.44 14.42
CA GLY A 73 26.91 9.68 15.65
C GLY A 73 28.06 10.04 16.58
N GLY A 74 28.99 10.89 16.16
CA GLY A 74 30.18 11.26 16.93
C GLY A 74 31.14 10.09 17.18
N LEU A 75 31.17 9.10 16.27
CA LEU A 75 31.97 7.90 16.43
C LEU A 75 33.45 8.18 16.16
N THR A 76 34.28 8.11 17.19
CA THR A 76 35.74 8.26 17.07
C THR A 76 36.43 6.95 16.71
N GLU A 77 35.86 5.83 17.14
CA GLU A 77 36.35 4.49 16.83
C GLU A 77 35.34 3.82 15.90
N ILE A 78 35.63 3.85 14.60
CA ILE A 78 34.74 3.30 13.58
C ILE A 78 35.06 1.81 13.38
N PRO A 79 34.15 0.88 13.77
CA PRO A 79 34.40 -0.54 13.60
C PRO A 79 34.36 -0.93 12.12
N ARG A 80 35.19 -1.90 11.74
CA ARG A 80 35.05 -2.55 10.43
C ARG A 80 33.86 -3.51 10.49
N VAL A 81 32.90 -3.33 9.59
CA VAL A 81 31.71 -4.18 9.49
C VAL A 81 31.55 -4.65 8.06
N ASP A 82 31.44 -5.95 7.88
CA ASP A 82 31.14 -6.54 6.58
C ASP A 82 29.64 -6.40 6.28
N MET A 83 29.33 -5.94 5.08
CA MET A 83 27.97 -5.88 4.56
C MET A 83 27.43 -7.30 4.39
N VAL A 84 26.20 -7.53 4.86
CA VAL A 84 25.52 -8.83 4.70
C VAL A 84 24.76 -8.86 3.39
N ARG A 85 23.93 -7.84 3.13
CA ARG A 85 23.15 -7.68 1.90
C ARG A 85 22.62 -6.27 1.77
N TRP A 86 22.25 -5.91 0.56
CA TRP A 86 21.34 -4.79 0.33
C TRP A 86 19.91 -5.13 0.79
N THR A 87 19.20 -4.10 1.24
CA THR A 87 17.78 -4.16 1.60
C THR A 87 16.97 -3.29 0.65
N ASP A 88 15.70 -3.65 0.49
CA ASP A 88 14.68 -2.87 -0.21
C ASP A 88 13.78 -2.11 0.77
N SER A 89 12.83 -1.33 0.27
CA SER A 89 11.91 -0.55 1.10
C SER A 89 11.03 -1.39 2.03
N GLU A 90 10.76 -2.66 1.68
CA GLU A 90 9.94 -3.58 2.48
C GLU A 90 10.75 -4.23 3.61
N SER A 91 11.99 -4.64 3.34
CA SER A 91 12.81 -5.41 4.29
C SER A 91 13.77 -4.56 5.14
N HIS A 92 14.00 -3.29 4.79
CA HIS A 92 15.00 -2.46 5.49
C HIS A 92 14.63 -2.20 6.95
N GLY A 93 13.39 -1.73 7.21
CA GLY A 93 12.93 -1.43 8.56
C GLY A 93 12.98 -2.66 9.48
N GLU A 94 12.58 -3.83 8.97
CA GLU A 94 12.65 -5.10 9.70
C GLU A 94 14.09 -5.50 10.01
N ALA A 95 15.00 -5.49 9.02
CA ALA A 95 16.40 -5.86 9.22
C ALA A 95 17.11 -4.91 10.22
N MET A 96 16.80 -3.61 10.15
CA MET A 96 17.30 -2.62 11.10
C MET A 96 16.75 -2.88 12.52
N ALA A 97 15.43 -3.09 12.66
CA ALA A 97 14.81 -3.34 13.96
C ALA A 97 15.32 -4.62 14.63
N GLU A 98 15.46 -5.70 13.86
CA GLU A 98 16.04 -6.96 14.35
C GLU A 98 17.48 -6.79 14.82
N CYS A 99 18.31 -6.10 14.02
CA CYS A 99 19.70 -5.86 14.36
C CYS A 99 19.87 -4.99 15.62
N LEU A 100 19.10 -3.91 15.72
CA LEU A 100 19.12 -3.01 16.87
C LEU A 100 18.61 -3.69 18.14
N THR A 101 17.57 -4.52 18.02
CA THR A 101 17.06 -5.35 19.12
C THR A 101 18.10 -6.34 19.59
N ALA A 102 18.83 -6.99 18.66
CA ALA A 102 19.95 -7.86 19.00
C ALA A 102 21.11 -7.11 19.69
N ALA A 103 21.27 -5.80 19.41
CA ALA A 103 22.21 -4.92 20.08
C ALA A 103 21.71 -4.39 21.45
N GLY A 104 20.50 -4.77 21.88
CA GLY A 104 19.92 -4.40 23.17
C GLY A 104 18.98 -3.19 23.16
N PHE A 105 18.64 -2.67 21.97
CA PHE A 105 17.71 -1.54 21.81
C PHE A 105 16.38 -2.06 21.28
N LEU A 106 15.32 -2.03 22.08
CA LEU A 106 13.99 -2.47 21.66
C LEU A 106 13.46 -1.57 20.53
N ALA A 107 13.67 -2.01 19.29
CA ALA A 107 13.31 -1.30 18.08
C ALA A 107 12.18 -2.06 17.37
N GLU A 108 11.23 -1.33 16.82
CA GLU A 108 10.16 -1.87 16.00
C GLU A 108 10.23 -1.23 14.60
N PRO A 109 9.95 -1.99 13.52
CA PRO A 109 9.95 -1.43 12.17
C PRO A 109 8.90 -0.33 12.03
N ASP A 110 9.26 0.75 11.34
CA ASP A 110 8.39 1.88 11.04
C ASP A 110 8.66 2.39 9.61
N GLY A 111 7.96 1.82 8.64
CA GLY A 111 8.26 2.00 7.21
C GLY A 111 9.69 1.53 6.89
N VAL A 112 10.47 2.38 6.21
CA VAL A 112 11.90 2.14 5.96
C VAL A 112 12.77 2.38 7.21
N GLY A 113 12.21 2.93 8.28
CA GLY A 113 12.94 3.25 9.51
C GLY A 113 12.61 2.30 10.66
N VAL A 114 12.97 2.76 11.86
CA VAL A 114 12.64 2.10 13.13
C VAL A 114 12.13 3.14 14.12
N ARG A 115 11.33 2.69 15.08
CA ARG A 115 10.92 3.47 16.24
C ARG A 115 11.24 2.73 17.54
N TYR A 116 11.40 3.51 18.62
CA TYR A 116 11.65 3.01 19.97
C TYR A 116 10.41 3.29 20.83
N PRO A 117 9.52 2.31 21.08
CA PRO A 117 8.23 2.54 21.74
C PRO A 117 8.36 3.20 23.11
N GLU A 118 9.40 2.84 23.86
CA GLU A 118 9.69 3.34 25.21
C GLU A 118 10.69 4.49 25.22
N GLY A 119 11.17 4.91 24.04
CA GLY A 119 12.31 5.80 23.88
C GLY A 119 13.64 5.13 24.22
N VAL A 120 14.74 5.86 23.99
CA VAL A 120 16.09 5.44 24.39
C VAL A 120 16.65 6.50 25.35
N PRO A 121 17.15 6.12 26.54
CA PRO A 121 17.74 7.08 27.47
C PRO A 121 18.90 7.84 26.84
N GLU A 122 19.01 9.14 27.11
CA GLU A 122 20.09 9.99 26.58
C GLU A 122 21.48 9.45 26.92
N ALA A 123 21.65 8.85 28.10
CA ALA A 123 22.88 8.20 28.52
C ALA A 123 23.33 7.05 27.60
N GLN A 124 22.43 6.49 26.79
CA GLN A 124 22.72 5.44 25.81
C GLN A 124 22.91 5.99 24.39
N ALA A 125 22.81 7.30 24.16
CA ALA A 125 22.87 7.89 22.81
C ALA A 125 24.11 7.46 22.02
N THR A 126 25.29 7.48 22.63
CA THR A 126 26.53 7.02 21.96
C THR A 126 26.51 5.54 21.62
N ALA A 127 25.99 4.69 22.51
CA ALA A 127 25.88 3.25 22.26
C ALA A 127 24.84 2.97 21.15
N LEU A 128 23.76 3.74 21.12
CA LEU A 128 22.76 3.67 20.07
C LEU A 128 23.34 4.07 18.72
N SER A 129 24.10 5.17 18.65
CA SER A 129 24.76 5.61 17.42
C SER A 129 25.71 4.56 16.87
N LEU A 130 26.44 3.86 17.75
CA LEU A 130 27.31 2.75 17.35
C LEU A 130 26.50 1.57 16.81
N ALA A 131 25.41 1.19 17.48
CA ALA A 131 24.54 0.11 17.04
C ALA A 131 23.87 0.43 15.69
N ASP A 132 23.34 1.64 15.53
CA ASP A 132 22.78 2.13 14.26
C ASP A 132 23.81 2.08 13.13
N TYR A 133 25.04 2.56 13.37
CA TYR A 133 26.13 2.45 12.40
C TYR A 133 26.39 1.00 11.97
N VAL A 134 26.55 0.09 12.94
CA VAL A 134 26.83 -1.33 12.67
C VAL A 134 25.67 -1.99 11.92
N CYS A 135 24.43 -1.70 12.31
CA CYS A 135 23.25 -2.28 11.68
C CYS A 135 23.07 -1.77 10.25
N PHE A 136 23.24 -0.47 10.03
CA PHE A 136 23.22 0.10 8.69
C PHE A 136 24.35 -0.46 7.81
N ALA A 137 25.55 -0.67 8.36
CA ALA A 137 26.65 -1.28 7.63
C ALA A 137 26.32 -2.71 7.16
N LYS A 138 25.63 -3.49 8.00
CA LYS A 138 25.20 -4.85 7.65
C LYS A 138 24.10 -4.88 6.60
N TYR A 139 23.14 -3.96 6.72
CA TYR A 139 21.88 -3.97 5.97
C TYR A 139 21.56 -2.60 5.36
N PRO A 140 22.41 -2.07 4.47
CA PRO A 140 22.14 -0.79 3.84
C PRO A 140 20.89 -0.85 2.95
N LEU A 141 20.11 0.24 2.94
CA LEU A 141 19.05 0.44 1.97
C LEU A 141 19.68 0.66 0.59
N ASP A 142 19.22 -0.08 -0.40
CA ASP A 142 19.63 0.13 -1.79
C ASP A 142 19.30 1.58 -2.22
N PRO A 143 20.27 2.31 -2.81
CA PRO A 143 20.10 3.72 -3.17
C PRO A 143 18.84 3.99 -3.98
N LEU A 144 18.39 3.04 -4.82
CA LEU A 144 17.12 3.12 -5.52
C LEU A 144 15.95 3.53 -4.62
N TYR A 145 15.87 2.94 -3.43
CA TYR A 145 14.75 3.16 -2.52
C TYR A 145 15.02 4.35 -1.57
N ALA A 146 16.21 4.91 -1.61
CA ALA A 146 16.63 6.03 -0.78
C ALA A 146 16.57 7.38 -1.51
N GLU A 147 16.47 7.37 -2.83
CA GLU A 147 16.30 8.56 -3.65
C GLU A 147 14.91 9.18 -3.49
N GLU A 148 14.84 10.50 -3.69
CA GLU A 148 13.57 11.22 -3.74
C GLU A 148 12.75 10.71 -4.92
N TRP A 149 11.44 10.54 -4.70
CA TRP A 149 10.54 10.10 -5.76
C TRP A 149 10.44 11.16 -6.86
N SER A 150 10.55 10.72 -8.11
CA SER A 150 10.33 11.58 -9.27
C SER A 150 8.89 12.10 -9.35
N GLU A 151 8.66 13.18 -10.09
CA GLU A 151 7.31 13.70 -10.35
C GLU A 151 6.38 12.64 -10.96
N ALA A 152 6.92 11.75 -11.80
CA ALA A 152 6.18 10.65 -12.40
C ALA A 152 5.73 9.64 -11.34
N GLN A 153 6.61 9.26 -10.42
CA GLN A 153 6.27 8.40 -9.29
C GLN A 153 5.23 9.04 -8.37
N LEU A 154 5.39 10.33 -8.04
CA LEU A 154 4.40 11.06 -7.23
C LEU A 154 3.02 11.09 -7.89
N GLY A 155 2.97 11.36 -9.19
CA GLY A 155 1.73 11.32 -9.95
C GLY A 155 1.10 9.92 -9.97
N LEU A 156 1.92 8.89 -10.15
CA LEU A 156 1.49 7.49 -10.16
C LEU A 156 0.94 7.05 -8.78
N LEU A 157 1.59 7.45 -7.69
CA LEU A 157 1.11 7.19 -6.33
C LEU A 157 -0.25 7.84 -6.09
N TYR A 158 -0.41 9.10 -6.53
CA TYR A 158 -1.68 9.81 -6.43
C TYR A 158 -2.78 9.08 -7.23
N ASP A 159 -2.47 8.65 -8.46
CA ASP A 159 -3.42 7.93 -9.32
C ASP A 159 -3.82 6.58 -8.69
N TYR A 160 -2.87 5.84 -8.12
CA TYR A 160 -3.14 4.60 -7.39
C TYR A 160 -4.03 4.83 -6.17
N TRP A 161 -3.81 5.93 -5.42
CA TRP A 161 -4.68 6.25 -4.29
C TRP A 161 -6.11 6.51 -4.72
N ASP A 162 -6.28 7.31 -5.78
CA ASP A 162 -7.59 7.69 -6.28
C ASP A 162 -8.35 6.51 -6.88
N GLN A 163 -7.65 5.67 -7.66
CA GLN A 163 -8.26 4.62 -8.47
C GLN A 163 -8.38 3.27 -7.75
N TYR A 164 -7.49 2.98 -6.79
CA TYR A 164 -7.44 1.68 -6.12
C TYR A 164 -7.58 1.80 -4.60
N PHE A 165 -6.63 2.46 -3.92
CA PHE A 165 -6.56 2.42 -2.45
C PHE A 165 -7.83 2.98 -1.79
N ILE A 166 -8.28 4.18 -2.18
CA ILE A 166 -9.45 4.80 -1.57
C ILE A 166 -10.73 3.99 -1.83
N PRO A 167 -11.04 3.57 -3.08
CA PRO A 167 -12.15 2.65 -3.33
C PRO A 167 -12.08 1.34 -2.56
N CYS A 168 -10.89 0.74 -2.44
CA CYS A 168 -10.67 -0.50 -1.69
C CYS A 168 -11.00 -0.31 -0.21
N MET A 169 -10.48 0.75 0.40
CA MET A 169 -10.73 1.07 1.81
C MET A 169 -12.22 1.31 2.10
N ALA A 170 -12.92 2.02 1.20
CA ALA A 170 -14.37 2.24 1.32
C ALA A 170 -15.15 0.93 1.25
N ALA A 171 -14.76 -0.01 0.37
CA ALA A 171 -15.37 -1.34 0.28
C ALA A 171 -15.17 -2.18 1.56
N HIS A 172 -14.10 -1.93 2.32
CA HIS A 172 -13.87 -2.49 3.65
C HIS A 172 -14.53 -1.68 4.79
N GLY A 173 -15.39 -0.73 4.45
CA GLY A 173 -16.13 0.10 5.41
C GLY A 173 -15.27 1.15 6.12
N LEU A 174 -14.11 1.51 5.56
CA LEU A 174 -13.25 2.55 6.07
C LEU A 174 -13.19 3.72 5.08
N GLU A 175 -14.06 4.71 5.33
CA GLU A 175 -14.10 5.95 4.55
C GLU A 175 -12.86 6.81 4.81
N ILE A 176 -12.26 7.31 3.74
CA ILE A 176 -11.15 8.27 3.77
C ILE A 176 -11.73 9.67 3.57
N ASP A 177 -11.40 10.60 4.46
CA ASP A 177 -11.78 12.01 4.30
C ASP A 177 -11.02 12.61 3.11
N ARG A 178 -11.76 13.05 2.09
CA ARG A 178 -11.21 13.66 0.87
C ARG A 178 -11.36 15.19 0.85
N SER A 179 -11.86 15.80 1.93
CA SER A 179 -12.11 17.25 2.01
C SER A 179 -10.87 18.12 1.82
N LYS A 180 -9.69 17.57 2.15
CA LYS A 180 -8.37 18.21 1.98
C LYS A 180 -7.53 17.60 0.86
N GLN A 181 -8.10 16.71 0.05
CA GLN A 181 -7.37 16.10 -1.05
C GLN A 181 -6.94 17.17 -2.05
N PRO A 182 -5.62 17.34 -2.31
CA PRO A 182 -5.14 18.25 -3.34
C PRO A 182 -5.49 17.69 -4.73
N THR A 183 -5.43 18.53 -5.78
CA THR A 183 -5.41 17.98 -7.14
C THR A 183 -4.10 17.21 -7.37
N ARG A 184 -4.08 16.33 -8.38
CA ARG A 184 -2.87 15.58 -8.77
C ARG A 184 -1.69 16.51 -9.04
N GLU A 185 -1.91 17.60 -9.78
CA GLU A 185 -0.88 18.58 -10.12
C GLU A 185 -0.39 19.34 -8.88
N ALA A 186 -1.30 19.69 -7.97
CA ALA A 186 -0.96 20.35 -6.71
C ALA A 186 -0.16 19.41 -5.79
N TYR A 187 -0.52 18.13 -5.73
CA TYR A 187 0.22 17.11 -4.99
C TYR A 187 1.67 17.00 -5.50
N VAL A 188 1.86 16.78 -6.81
CA VAL A 188 3.19 16.60 -7.41
C VAL A 188 4.06 17.86 -7.23
N SER A 189 3.53 19.04 -7.55
CA SER A 189 4.30 20.29 -7.52
C SER A 189 4.66 20.78 -6.12
N SER A 190 3.90 20.39 -5.09
CA SER A 190 4.12 20.84 -3.71
C SER A 190 4.76 19.81 -2.79
N PHE A 191 4.95 18.56 -3.25
CA PHE A 191 5.39 17.43 -2.42
C PHE A 191 6.66 17.70 -1.61
N PHE A 192 7.68 18.31 -2.23
CA PHE A 192 8.97 18.61 -1.58
C PHE A 192 9.07 20.02 -0.99
N THR A 193 8.10 20.89 -1.27
CA THR A 193 8.18 22.32 -0.93
C THR A 193 7.22 22.73 0.17
N ASN A 194 6.11 22.00 0.34
CA ASN A 194 5.11 22.24 1.36
C ASN A 194 4.78 20.95 2.11
N ARG A 195 4.40 21.09 3.39
CA ARG A 195 3.80 19.98 4.11
C ARG A 195 2.42 19.69 3.50
N LEU A 196 2.26 18.51 2.92
CA LEU A 196 0.94 18.00 2.55
C LEU A 196 0.21 17.58 3.83
N ASP A 197 -0.91 18.24 4.12
CA ASP A 197 -1.76 17.96 5.28
C ASP A 197 -2.75 16.80 5.04
N TRP A 198 -2.64 16.14 3.89
CA TRP A 198 -3.52 15.05 3.48
C TRP A 198 -2.71 13.87 2.97
N TRP A 199 -2.77 12.78 3.75
CA TRP A 199 -2.22 11.48 3.38
C TRP A 199 -3.34 10.45 3.58
N PRO A 200 -3.86 9.83 2.51
CA PRO A 200 -4.98 8.92 2.64
C PRO A 200 -4.62 7.68 3.47
N SER A 201 -3.34 7.32 3.54
CA SER A 201 -2.81 6.19 4.32
C SER A 201 -2.74 6.45 5.83
N ASP A 202 -2.87 7.69 6.31
CA ASP A 202 -2.84 8.01 7.75
C ASP A 202 -3.93 7.25 8.54
N VAL A 203 -5.05 6.94 7.88
CA VAL A 203 -6.13 6.15 8.48
C VAL A 203 -5.67 4.75 8.89
N LEU A 204 -4.64 4.19 8.25
CA LEU A 204 -4.04 2.91 8.60
C LEU A 204 -3.04 3.05 9.75
N LEU A 205 -2.27 4.13 9.80
CA LEU A 205 -1.31 4.41 10.89
C LEU A 205 -2.02 4.58 12.23
N ALA A 206 -3.24 5.10 12.22
CA ALA A 206 -4.10 5.20 13.41
C ALA A 206 -4.62 3.84 13.93
N ARG A 207 -4.23 2.72 13.32
CA ARG A 207 -4.70 1.37 13.66
C ARG A 207 -3.56 0.50 14.20
N SER A 208 -3.91 -0.43 15.09
CA SER A 208 -2.98 -1.48 15.53
C SER A 208 -2.53 -2.37 14.37
N ALA A 209 -1.38 -3.03 14.50
CA ALA A 209 -0.88 -3.98 13.50
C ALA A 209 -1.91 -5.07 13.18
N GLU A 210 -2.61 -5.59 14.18
CA GLU A 210 -3.66 -6.61 13.98
C GLU A 210 -4.85 -6.08 13.19
N GLN A 211 -5.25 -4.82 13.42
CA GLN A 211 -6.31 -4.19 12.64
C GLN A 211 -5.89 -3.94 11.19
N ARG A 212 -4.62 -3.57 10.95
CA ARG A 212 -4.10 -3.34 9.59
C ARG A 212 -4.15 -4.59 8.70
N LYS A 213 -4.03 -5.80 9.28
CA LYS A 213 -4.16 -7.07 8.53
C LYS A 213 -5.49 -7.22 7.79
N LYS A 214 -6.56 -6.54 8.23
CA LYS A 214 -7.87 -6.55 7.56
C LYS A 214 -7.85 -5.87 6.21
N TYR A 215 -6.90 -4.97 5.97
CA TYR A 215 -6.76 -4.16 4.76
C TYR A 215 -5.55 -4.60 3.92
N ALA A 216 -5.11 -5.86 4.07
CA ALA A 216 -3.92 -6.36 3.38
C ALA A 216 -4.05 -6.38 1.85
N ASP A 217 -5.28 -6.39 1.34
CA ASP A 217 -5.64 -6.26 -0.08
C ASP A 217 -5.74 -4.80 -0.56
N CYS A 218 -5.67 -3.83 0.36
CA CYS A 218 -5.62 -2.40 0.11
C CYS A 218 -4.28 -1.78 0.55
N PRO A 219 -3.13 -2.22 0.02
CA PRO A 219 -1.86 -1.63 0.42
C PRO A 219 -1.83 -0.14 0.04
N PRO A 220 -1.25 0.73 0.89
CA PRO A 220 -1.23 2.17 0.67
C PRO A 220 -0.28 2.61 -0.45
N TYR A 221 0.52 1.70 -1.01
CA TYR A 221 1.42 1.99 -2.13
C TYR A 221 1.12 1.03 -3.29
N PRO A 222 1.36 1.45 -4.54
CA PRO A 222 1.33 0.55 -5.69
C PRO A 222 2.32 -0.62 -5.52
N PRO A 223 2.18 -1.70 -6.30
CA PRO A 223 3.19 -2.74 -6.36
C PRO A 223 4.60 -2.16 -6.60
N PRO A 224 5.63 -2.58 -5.86
CA PRO A 224 6.99 -2.07 -6.03
C PRO A 224 7.50 -2.17 -7.47
N GLU A 225 7.15 -3.24 -8.18
CA GLU A 225 7.49 -3.44 -9.59
C GLU A 225 6.96 -2.32 -10.49
N VAL A 226 5.79 -1.77 -10.17
CA VAL A 226 5.18 -0.66 -10.90
C VAL A 226 5.76 0.69 -10.44
N PHE A 227 5.94 0.86 -9.14
CA PHE A 227 6.36 2.14 -8.57
C PHE A 227 7.85 2.45 -8.80
N TYR A 228 8.68 1.41 -8.94
CA TYR A 228 10.12 1.54 -9.22
C TYR A 228 10.52 1.02 -10.60
N GLY A 229 9.58 0.49 -11.39
CA GLY A 229 9.78 0.11 -12.79
C GLY A 229 10.60 -1.16 -13.02
N ARG A 230 10.36 -2.24 -12.24
CA ARG A 230 11.24 -3.44 -12.21
C ARG A 230 10.48 -4.75 -12.07
#